data_AF-A0A967B5M7-F1
#
_entry.id   AF-A0A967B5M7-F1
#
_cell.length_a   1.000
_cell.length_b   1.000
_cell.length_c   1.000
_cell.angle_alpha   90.00
_cell.angle_beta   90.00
_cell.angle_gamma   90.00
#
_symmetry.space_group_name_H-M   'P 1'
#
loop_
_entity.id
_entity.type
_entity.pdbx_description
1 polymer ?
#
loop_
_entity_poly.entity_id
_entity_poly.type
_entity_poly.pdbx_seq_one_letter_code
_entity_poly.pdbx_strand_id
1 'polypeptide(L)'
;MAQTQINLERLAKVWALVESGNEGEIDAARSRATAMVEPFGYVIEDIPDLLAEGGFGDGAPTAGPGGFTFYNMNNPAHVKAWGRENAAKRRRWMRENADRIAEVIARYGSEEAVFARTPEELALDAAVEPFRDPRVEGSFPTFDGQSFRPTEKVAEAMGRMVPWPETIPDALAEYQAWERLVDDRNITGGNEQAEYLSAGADLRRTHLGDMVEKLIPARNLSDVIVRLRFQVESEGIYDDAKAVLADLERLESEGNADTPDHNEAAPPFKLNTASQRRAEVKRILATPEGRAMTLREVASRARVSPATVMNIRRRMAS
;
A
#
# COMPACT_ATOMS: atom_id res chain seq x y z
N MET A 1 -4.46 28.26 16.82
CA MET A 1 -5.51 27.31 16.41
C MET A 1 -5.94 27.73 15.02
N ALA A 2 -5.82 26.86 14.01
CA ALA A 2 -6.33 27.17 12.67
C ALA A 2 -7.86 27.26 12.74
N GLN A 3 -8.42 28.32 12.17
CA GLN A 3 -9.85 28.54 12.15
C GLN A 3 -10.48 27.48 11.22
N THR A 4 -11.31 26.59 11.77
CA THR A 4 -11.90 25.46 11.05
C THR A 4 -13.08 25.84 10.14
N GLN A 5 -13.53 27.10 10.20
CA GLN A 5 -14.67 27.60 9.42
C GLN A 5 -14.46 29.07 9.04
N ILE A 6 -14.94 29.46 7.86
CA ILE A 6 -14.93 30.86 7.39
C ILE A 6 -15.86 31.68 8.28
N ASN A 7 -15.38 32.82 8.79
CA ASN A 7 -16.23 33.78 9.50
C ASN A 7 -17.02 34.63 8.48
N LEU A 8 -18.23 34.18 8.17
CA LEU A 8 -19.10 34.78 7.15
C LEU A 8 -19.55 36.19 7.49
N GLU A 9 -19.79 36.52 8.77
CA GLU A 9 -20.16 37.88 9.19
C GLU A 9 -19.04 38.89 8.90
N ARG A 10 -17.80 38.50 9.22
CA ARG A 10 -16.63 39.33 8.92
C ARG A 10 -16.38 39.40 7.42
N LEU A 11 -16.61 38.32 6.69
CA LEU A 11 -16.49 38.30 5.23
C LEU A 11 -17.49 39.27 4.59
N ALA A 12 -18.75 39.27 5.04
CA ALA A 12 -19.79 40.17 4.56
C ALA A 12 -19.40 41.65 4.73
N LYS A 13 -18.86 42.02 5.90
CA LYS A 13 -18.41 43.39 6.19
C LYS A 13 -17.26 43.83 5.28
N VAL A 14 -16.31 42.93 5.01
CA VAL A 14 -15.18 43.23 4.11
C VAL A 14 -15.67 43.31 2.67
N TRP A 15 -16.59 42.43 2.26
CA TRP A 15 -17.16 42.44 0.90
C TRP A 15 -17.98 43.70 0.61
N ALA A 16 -18.73 44.22 1.58
CA ALA A 16 -19.43 45.49 1.44
C ALA A 16 -18.49 46.67 1.09
N LEU A 17 -17.24 46.65 1.59
CA LEU A 17 -16.22 47.66 1.22
C LEU A 17 -15.67 47.45 -0.19
N VAL A 18 -15.68 46.21 -0.72
CA VAL A 18 -15.35 45.94 -2.12
C VAL A 18 -16.42 46.49 -3.05
N GLU A 19 -17.70 46.39 -2.67
CA GLU A 19 -18.83 46.84 -3.51
C GLU A 19 -19.08 48.35 -3.46
N SER A 20 -18.72 49.02 -2.36
CA SER A 20 -19.12 50.41 -2.10
C SER A 20 -18.01 51.35 -1.61
N GLY A 21 -16.76 50.90 -1.51
CA GLY A 21 -15.62 51.69 -1.03
C GLY A 21 -15.06 52.67 -2.08
N ASN A 22 -14.14 53.53 -1.66
CA ASN A 22 -13.34 54.36 -2.57
C ASN A 22 -12.19 53.53 -3.19
N GLU A 23 -11.57 53.98 -4.30
CA GLU A 23 -10.56 53.20 -5.05
C GLU A 23 -9.48 52.53 -4.16
N GLY A 24 -8.87 53.27 -3.22
CA GLY A 24 -7.86 52.71 -2.31
C GLY A 24 -8.41 51.76 -1.24
N GLU A 25 -9.69 51.88 -0.90
CA GLU A 25 -10.38 50.99 0.04
C GLU A 25 -10.83 49.69 -0.63
N ILE A 26 -11.20 49.75 -1.91
CA ILE A 26 -11.61 48.58 -2.72
C ILE A 26 -10.45 47.59 -2.83
N ASP A 27 -9.25 48.03 -3.19
CA ASP A 27 -8.11 47.13 -3.39
C ASP A 27 -7.67 46.45 -2.08
N ALA A 28 -7.66 47.22 -0.98
CA ALA A 28 -7.37 46.69 0.35
C ALA A 28 -8.43 45.69 0.81
N ALA A 29 -9.72 45.99 0.56
CA ALA A 29 -10.83 45.10 0.88
C ALA A 29 -10.82 43.82 0.03
N ARG A 30 -10.51 43.90 -1.27
CA ARG A 30 -10.37 42.74 -2.17
C ARG A 30 -9.26 41.82 -1.70
N SER A 31 -8.09 42.38 -1.39
CA SER A 31 -6.94 41.64 -0.87
C SER A 31 -7.29 40.93 0.44
N ARG A 32 -8.00 41.62 1.34
CA ARG A 32 -8.43 41.07 2.63
C ARG A 32 -9.50 40.00 2.49
N ALA A 33 -10.47 40.18 1.59
CA ALA A 33 -11.53 39.21 1.31
C ALA A 33 -10.93 37.92 0.74
N THR A 34 -10.01 38.05 -0.22
CA THR A 34 -9.24 36.93 -0.80
C THR A 34 -8.51 36.16 0.29
N ALA A 35 -7.73 36.85 1.13
CA ALA A 35 -6.98 36.22 2.22
C ALA A 35 -7.86 35.51 3.27
N MET A 36 -9.15 35.87 3.38
CA MET A 36 -10.10 35.21 4.28
C MET A 36 -10.64 33.88 3.74
N VAL A 37 -10.75 33.73 2.43
CA VAL A 37 -11.39 32.57 1.78
C VAL A 37 -10.39 31.61 1.13
N GLU A 38 -9.23 32.14 0.73
CA GLU A 38 -8.13 31.39 0.11
C GLU A 38 -7.64 30.18 0.93
N PRO A 39 -7.48 30.25 2.28
CA PRO A 39 -7.08 29.09 3.09
C PRO A 39 -8.07 27.92 3.06
N PHE A 40 -9.30 28.19 2.64
CA PHE A 40 -10.39 27.22 2.52
C PHE A 40 -10.59 26.75 1.06
N GLY A 41 -9.73 27.19 0.12
CA GLY A 41 -9.78 26.77 -1.28
C GLY A 41 -10.80 27.53 -2.14
N TYR A 42 -11.42 28.59 -1.62
CA TYR A 42 -12.33 29.46 -2.38
C TYR A 42 -11.57 30.61 -3.04
N VAL A 43 -12.15 31.14 -4.12
CA VAL A 43 -11.66 32.34 -4.83
C VAL A 43 -12.58 33.53 -4.59
N ILE A 44 -12.14 34.73 -4.99
CA ILE A 44 -12.91 35.96 -4.73
C ILE A 44 -14.27 35.95 -5.45
N GLU A 45 -14.38 35.27 -6.58
CA GLU A 45 -15.61 35.08 -7.35
C GLU A 45 -16.64 34.19 -6.63
N ASP A 46 -16.20 33.35 -5.68
CA ASP A 46 -17.11 32.52 -4.89
C ASP A 46 -17.81 33.32 -3.77
N ILE A 47 -17.31 34.53 -3.43
CA ILE A 47 -17.75 35.30 -2.26
C ILE A 47 -19.22 35.76 -2.35
N PRO A 48 -19.72 36.31 -3.47
CA PRO A 48 -21.12 36.70 -3.58
C PRO A 48 -22.08 35.55 -3.31
N ASP A 49 -21.79 34.38 -3.88
CA ASP A 49 -22.57 33.16 -3.68
C ASP A 49 -22.49 32.71 -2.21
N LEU A 50 -21.29 32.63 -1.62
CA LEU A 50 -21.08 32.26 -0.22
C LEU A 50 -21.83 33.16 0.77
N LEU A 51 -21.96 34.46 0.45
CA LEU A 51 -22.65 35.43 1.32
C LEU A 51 -24.16 35.39 1.13
N ALA A 52 -24.64 35.34 -0.12
CA ALA A 52 -26.08 35.29 -0.44
C ALA A 52 -26.75 34.05 0.18
N GLU A 53 -25.99 32.99 0.30
CA GLU A 53 -26.42 31.69 0.78
C GLU A 53 -26.19 31.48 2.29
N GLY A 54 -25.73 32.52 3.01
CA GLY A 54 -25.39 32.42 4.44
C GLY A 54 -24.34 31.34 4.73
N GLY A 55 -23.50 31.02 3.74
CA GLY A 55 -22.79 29.75 3.64
C GLY A 55 -23.24 29.00 2.39
N PHE A 56 -23.81 27.81 2.56
CA PHE A 56 -24.15 26.93 1.43
C PHE A 56 -25.56 27.10 0.86
N GLY A 57 -26.46 27.87 1.48
CA GLY A 57 -27.75 28.27 0.91
C GLY A 57 -28.94 27.97 1.81
N ASP A 58 -30.01 28.75 1.69
CA ASP A 58 -31.32 28.36 2.23
C ASP A 58 -31.79 27.10 1.48
N GLY A 59 -31.77 25.96 2.17
CA GLY A 59 -32.02 24.65 1.58
C GLY A 59 -30.76 23.86 1.22
N ALA A 60 -29.58 24.30 1.66
CA ALA A 60 -28.35 23.52 1.62
C ALA A 60 -28.12 22.79 2.94
N PRO A 61 -27.32 21.71 2.93
CA PRO A 61 -27.20 20.88 4.11
C PRO A 61 -26.41 21.60 5.19
N THR A 62 -26.98 21.61 6.39
CA THR A 62 -26.28 22.04 7.60
C THR A 62 -25.45 20.88 8.14
N ALA A 63 -24.29 21.20 8.72
CA ALA A 63 -23.49 20.21 9.42
C ALA A 63 -24.28 19.67 10.62
N GLY A 64 -24.42 18.35 10.70
CA GLY A 64 -25.08 17.69 11.82
C GLY A 64 -24.27 17.71 13.11
N PRO A 65 -24.83 17.22 14.24
CA PRO A 65 -24.10 17.03 15.48
C PRO A 65 -22.93 16.05 15.24
N GLY A 66 -21.70 16.57 15.15
CA GLY A 66 -20.51 15.81 14.76
C GLY A 66 -19.72 16.42 13.59
N GLY A 67 -20.22 17.48 12.95
CA GLY A 67 -19.50 18.20 11.90
C GLY A 67 -19.61 17.59 10.49
N PHE A 68 -20.36 16.50 10.33
CA PHE A 68 -20.64 15.89 9.02
C PHE A 68 -21.80 16.60 8.31
N THR A 69 -21.61 16.90 7.03
CA THR A 69 -22.63 17.51 6.17
C THR A 69 -23.17 16.47 5.20
N PHE A 70 -24.49 16.25 5.19
CA PHE A 70 -25.13 15.26 4.33
C PHE A 70 -25.79 15.92 3.11
N TYR A 71 -25.29 15.64 1.91
CA TYR A 71 -25.84 16.18 0.67
C TYR A 71 -26.98 15.31 0.11
N ASN A 72 -28.18 15.87 -0.02
CA ASN A 72 -29.30 15.24 -0.74
C ASN A 72 -29.13 15.50 -2.24
N MET A 73 -28.59 14.53 -2.97
CA MET A 73 -28.30 14.66 -4.41
C MET A 73 -29.55 14.81 -5.30
N ASN A 74 -30.76 14.62 -4.76
CA ASN A 74 -32.02 14.92 -5.46
C ASN A 74 -32.45 16.39 -5.34
N ASN A 75 -31.75 17.19 -4.52
CA ASN A 75 -32.00 18.62 -4.38
C ASN A 75 -30.94 19.42 -5.16
N PRO A 76 -31.32 20.20 -6.20
CA PRO A 76 -30.38 21.01 -6.97
C PRO A 76 -29.51 21.95 -6.14
N ALA A 77 -30.03 22.48 -5.03
CA ALA A 77 -29.26 23.35 -4.12
C ALA A 77 -28.13 22.57 -3.41
N HIS A 78 -28.39 21.34 -2.96
CA HIS A 78 -27.35 20.48 -2.38
C HIS A 78 -26.32 20.06 -3.44
N VAL A 79 -26.73 19.80 -4.68
CA VAL A 79 -25.79 19.47 -5.77
C VAL A 79 -24.85 20.64 -6.06
N LYS A 80 -25.39 21.88 -6.14
CA LYS A 80 -24.58 23.09 -6.32
C LYS A 80 -23.62 23.33 -5.15
N ALA A 81 -24.11 23.17 -3.92
CA ALA A 81 -23.30 23.29 -2.71
C ALA A 81 -22.17 22.25 -2.66
N TRP A 82 -22.47 20.99 -2.94
CA TRP A 82 -21.49 19.91 -3.04
C TRP A 82 -20.44 20.21 -4.11
N GLY A 83 -20.85 20.64 -5.31
CA GLY A 83 -19.92 20.95 -6.40
C GLY A 83 -18.92 22.05 -6.04
N ARG A 84 -19.37 23.12 -5.38
CA ARG A 84 -18.48 24.20 -4.91
C ARG A 84 -17.53 23.74 -3.81
N GLU A 85 -18.03 22.97 -2.83
CA GLU A 85 -17.18 22.45 -1.77
C GLU A 85 -16.09 21.51 -2.33
N ASN A 86 -16.44 20.65 -3.29
CA ASN A 86 -15.47 19.77 -3.95
C ASN A 86 -14.47 20.56 -4.80
N ALA A 87 -14.91 21.58 -5.54
CA ALA A 87 -14.00 22.46 -6.27
C ALA A 87 -13.02 23.18 -5.33
N ALA A 88 -13.50 23.65 -4.17
CA ALA A 88 -12.66 24.27 -3.16
C ALA A 88 -11.67 23.28 -2.53
N LYS A 89 -12.12 22.06 -2.18
CA LYS A 89 -11.26 20.96 -1.72
C LYS A 89 -10.18 20.63 -2.75
N ARG A 90 -10.55 20.51 -4.03
CA ARG A 90 -9.61 20.27 -5.14
C ARG A 90 -8.57 21.39 -5.25
N ARG A 91 -8.98 22.66 -5.26
CA ARG A 91 -8.03 23.79 -5.31
C ARG A 91 -7.08 23.82 -4.12
N ARG A 92 -7.58 23.48 -2.93
CA ARG A 92 -6.76 23.33 -1.72
C ARG A 92 -5.74 22.20 -1.87
N TRP A 93 -6.19 21.02 -2.30
CA TRP A 93 -5.32 19.88 -2.58
C TRP A 93 -4.22 20.22 -3.59
N MET A 94 -4.58 20.82 -4.73
CA MET A 94 -3.60 21.20 -5.77
C MET A 94 -2.53 22.14 -5.25
N ARG A 95 -2.92 23.09 -4.39
CA ARG A 95 -1.99 24.02 -3.76
C ARG A 95 -1.07 23.33 -2.76
N GLU A 96 -1.63 22.48 -1.91
CA GLU A 96 -0.88 21.77 -0.86
C GLU A 96 0.07 20.72 -1.45
N ASN A 97 -0.25 20.18 -2.63
CA ASN A 97 0.55 19.18 -3.32
C ASN A 97 1.30 19.73 -4.55
N ALA A 98 1.40 21.06 -4.70
CA ALA A 98 1.94 21.69 -5.90
C ALA A 98 3.34 21.17 -6.28
N ASP A 99 4.24 21.03 -5.29
CA ASP A 99 5.59 20.51 -5.51
C ASP A 99 5.57 19.06 -6.00
N ARG A 100 4.74 18.20 -5.38
CA ARG A 100 4.61 16.79 -5.77
C ARG A 100 3.95 16.63 -7.14
N ILE A 101 2.98 17.48 -7.47
CA ILE A 101 2.38 17.53 -8.81
C ILE A 101 3.44 17.93 -9.84
N ALA A 102 4.26 18.94 -9.54
CA ALA A 102 5.36 19.34 -10.42
C ALA A 102 6.39 18.21 -10.63
N GLU A 103 6.71 17.44 -9.60
CA GLU A 103 7.58 16.25 -9.70
C GLU A 103 6.97 15.15 -10.58
N VAL A 104 5.66 14.89 -10.45
CA VAL A 104 4.94 13.94 -11.31
C VAL A 104 4.96 14.43 -12.75
N ILE A 105 4.54 15.68 -13.01
CA ILE A 105 4.53 16.25 -14.36
C ILE A 105 5.92 16.21 -14.98
N ALA A 106 6.99 16.48 -14.22
CA ALA A 106 8.35 16.39 -14.73
C ALA A 106 8.75 14.96 -15.16
N ARG A 107 8.24 13.92 -14.48
CA ARG A 107 8.48 12.51 -14.87
C ARG A 107 7.76 12.10 -16.15
N TYR A 108 6.52 12.55 -16.36
CA TYR A 108 5.71 12.17 -17.51
C TYR A 108 5.82 13.15 -18.70
N GLY A 109 6.30 14.36 -18.47
CA GLY A 109 6.53 15.41 -19.46
C GLY A 109 5.38 16.43 -19.57
N SER A 110 4.15 16.05 -19.25
CA SER A 110 3.00 16.95 -19.15
C SER A 110 1.91 16.37 -18.25
N GLU A 111 0.94 17.18 -17.85
CA GLU A 111 -0.25 16.70 -17.11
C GLU A 111 -1.06 15.71 -17.95
N GLU A 112 -1.26 16.00 -19.24
CA GLU A 112 -1.99 15.11 -20.15
C GLU A 112 -1.30 13.75 -20.27
N ALA A 113 0.04 13.71 -20.23
CA ALA A 113 0.81 12.48 -20.30
C ALA A 113 0.65 11.59 -19.05
N VAL A 114 0.36 12.18 -17.87
CA VAL A 114 0.06 11.42 -16.63
C VAL A 114 -1.23 10.60 -16.80
N PHE A 115 -2.23 11.19 -17.44
CA PHE A 115 -3.55 10.58 -17.64
C PHE A 115 -3.70 9.81 -18.95
N ALA A 116 -2.73 9.93 -19.86
CA ALA A 116 -2.74 9.16 -21.11
C ALA A 116 -2.70 7.66 -20.81
N ARG A 117 -3.55 6.90 -21.51
CA ARG A 117 -3.54 5.43 -21.41
C ARG A 117 -2.22 4.89 -21.92
N THR A 118 -1.58 4.02 -21.14
CA THR A 118 -0.36 3.36 -21.57
C THR A 118 -0.66 2.30 -22.64
N PRO A 119 0.32 1.89 -23.46
CA PRO A 119 0.15 0.78 -24.39
C PRO A 119 -0.29 -0.53 -23.70
N GLU A 120 0.18 -0.76 -22.47
CA GLU A 120 -0.19 -1.91 -21.66
C GLU A 120 -1.64 -1.83 -21.18
N GLU A 121 -2.10 -0.66 -20.72
CA GLU A 121 -3.53 -0.44 -20.39
C GLU A 121 -4.43 -0.74 -21.59
N LEU A 122 -4.06 -0.27 -22.78
CA LEU A 122 -4.82 -0.51 -24.01
C LEU A 122 -4.85 -2.00 -24.39
N ALA A 123 -3.73 -2.71 -24.23
CA ALA A 123 -3.65 -4.14 -24.51
C ALA A 123 -4.50 -4.97 -23.53
N LEU A 124 -4.50 -4.59 -22.24
CA LEU A 124 -5.30 -5.25 -21.21
C LEU A 124 -6.79 -4.99 -21.41
N ASP A 125 -7.18 -3.74 -21.70
CA ASP A 125 -8.56 -3.39 -22.05
C ASP A 125 -9.07 -4.24 -23.23
N ALA A 126 -8.26 -4.38 -24.28
CA ALA A 126 -8.61 -5.22 -25.43
C ALA A 126 -8.75 -6.72 -25.06
N ALA A 127 -7.96 -7.20 -24.09
CA ALA A 127 -8.03 -8.59 -23.63
C ALA A 127 -9.30 -8.89 -22.84
N VAL A 128 -9.77 -7.93 -22.03
CA VAL A 128 -10.93 -8.13 -21.15
C VAL A 128 -12.26 -7.78 -21.83
N GLU A 129 -12.24 -6.95 -22.88
CA GLU A 129 -13.45 -6.50 -23.59
C GLU A 129 -14.42 -7.61 -24.00
N PRO A 130 -13.98 -8.78 -24.51
CA PRO A 130 -14.89 -9.86 -24.88
C PRO A 130 -15.71 -10.44 -23.71
N PHE A 131 -15.26 -10.21 -22.47
CA PHE A 131 -15.91 -10.69 -21.26
C PHE A 131 -16.82 -9.64 -20.60
N ARG A 132 -16.89 -8.42 -21.15
CA ARG A 132 -17.73 -7.34 -20.62
C ARG A 132 -19.19 -7.78 -20.61
N ASP A 133 -19.82 -7.80 -19.43
CA ASP A 133 -21.25 -8.03 -19.30
C ASP A 133 -22.00 -6.68 -19.30
N PRO A 134 -22.77 -6.35 -20.36
CA PRO A 134 -23.52 -5.10 -20.42
C PRO A 134 -24.85 -5.14 -19.65
N ARG A 135 -25.22 -6.25 -19.00
CA ARG A 135 -26.61 -6.56 -18.62
C ARG A 135 -27.19 -5.82 -17.43
N VAL A 136 -26.56 -4.77 -16.89
CA VAL A 136 -27.22 -3.97 -15.86
C VAL A 136 -27.02 -2.48 -16.11
N GLU A 137 -28.06 -1.86 -16.67
CA GLU A 137 -28.22 -0.41 -16.72
C GLU A 137 -28.14 0.15 -15.29
N GLY A 138 -27.17 1.02 -15.02
CA GLY A 138 -26.93 1.57 -13.68
C GLY A 138 -26.07 0.71 -12.74
N SER A 139 -25.46 -0.40 -13.20
CA SER A 139 -24.41 -1.11 -12.46
C SER A 139 -23.04 -0.87 -13.08
N PHE A 140 -22.00 -1.02 -12.28
CA PHE A 140 -20.63 -1.06 -12.78
C PHE A 140 -20.48 -2.25 -13.74
N PRO A 141 -19.92 -2.07 -14.95
CA PRO A 141 -19.71 -3.16 -15.87
C PRO A 141 -18.85 -4.23 -15.19
N THR A 142 -19.35 -5.46 -15.14
CA THR A 142 -18.58 -6.61 -14.66
C THR A 142 -17.97 -7.34 -15.84
N PHE A 143 -16.86 -8.04 -15.58
CA PHE A 143 -16.24 -8.90 -16.57
C PHE A 143 -16.49 -10.34 -16.14
N ASP A 144 -17.17 -11.12 -16.99
CA ASP A 144 -17.57 -12.50 -16.72
C ASP A 144 -18.46 -12.67 -15.46
N GLY A 145 -19.25 -11.63 -15.14
CA GLY A 145 -20.24 -11.65 -14.05
C GLY A 145 -19.69 -11.56 -12.62
N GLN A 146 -18.37 -11.38 -12.45
CA GLN A 146 -17.74 -11.10 -11.16
C GLN A 146 -17.32 -9.64 -11.05
N SER A 147 -17.43 -9.09 -9.84
CA SER A 147 -16.97 -7.75 -9.52
C SER A 147 -15.60 -7.78 -8.83
N PHE A 148 -14.74 -6.81 -9.18
CA PHE A 148 -13.46 -6.48 -8.55
C PHE A 148 -12.30 -7.47 -8.71
N ARG A 149 -12.51 -8.73 -9.15
CA ARG A 149 -11.41 -9.67 -9.45
C ARG A 149 -11.64 -10.38 -10.78
N PRO A 150 -10.59 -10.63 -11.58
CA PRO A 150 -10.74 -11.37 -12.83
C PRO A 150 -11.03 -12.84 -12.54
N THR A 151 -11.94 -13.43 -13.31
CA THR A 151 -12.09 -14.90 -13.35
C THR A 151 -10.86 -15.53 -13.98
N GLU A 152 -10.69 -16.84 -13.83
CA GLU A 152 -9.55 -17.58 -14.42
C GLU A 152 -9.44 -17.36 -15.94
N LYS A 153 -10.57 -17.31 -16.65
CA LYS A 153 -10.61 -17.04 -18.10
C LYS A 153 -10.15 -15.64 -18.45
N VAL A 154 -10.56 -14.64 -17.65
CA VAL A 154 -10.15 -13.25 -17.84
C VAL A 154 -8.66 -13.09 -17.53
N ALA A 155 -8.17 -13.72 -16.46
CA ALA A 155 -6.75 -13.75 -16.11
C ALA A 155 -5.91 -14.44 -17.20
N GLU A 156 -6.38 -15.54 -17.78
CA GLU A 156 -5.71 -16.22 -18.90
C GLU A 156 -5.64 -15.31 -20.14
N ALA A 157 -6.74 -14.63 -20.49
CA ALA A 157 -6.78 -13.71 -21.63
C ALA A 157 -5.79 -12.54 -21.46
N MET A 158 -5.73 -11.95 -20.26
CA MET A 158 -4.74 -10.92 -19.93
C MET A 158 -3.31 -11.46 -20.01
N GLY A 159 -3.07 -12.67 -19.49
CA GLY A 159 -1.76 -13.34 -19.52
C GLY A 159 -1.23 -13.63 -20.92
N ARG A 160 -2.12 -13.82 -21.91
CA ARG A 160 -1.73 -13.98 -23.33
C ARG A 160 -1.25 -12.67 -23.96
N MET A 161 -1.73 -11.53 -23.48
CA MET A 161 -1.36 -10.20 -23.98
C MET A 161 -0.12 -9.66 -23.27
N VAL A 162 -0.10 -9.79 -21.94
CA VAL A 162 1.01 -9.39 -21.08
C VAL A 162 1.31 -10.56 -20.14
N PRO A 163 2.43 -11.29 -20.34
CA PRO A 163 2.77 -12.45 -19.52
C PRO A 163 2.70 -12.15 -18.01
N TRP A 164 2.25 -13.14 -17.25
CA TRP A 164 2.21 -13.03 -15.80
C TRP A 164 3.62 -13.21 -15.20
N PRO A 165 3.96 -12.47 -14.14
CA PRO A 165 5.18 -12.71 -13.39
C PRO A 165 5.22 -14.12 -12.80
N GLU A 166 6.38 -14.76 -12.79
CA GLU A 166 6.53 -16.13 -12.27
C GLU A 166 6.99 -16.17 -10.80
N THR A 167 7.41 -15.03 -10.26
CA THR A 167 7.96 -14.93 -8.90
C THR A 167 7.24 -13.87 -8.07
N ILE A 168 7.18 -14.08 -6.76
CA ILE A 168 6.58 -13.10 -5.82
C ILE A 168 7.25 -11.72 -5.95
N PRO A 169 8.59 -11.59 -6.00
CA PRO A 169 9.23 -10.29 -6.21
C PRO A 169 8.82 -9.60 -7.52
N ASP A 170 8.72 -10.34 -8.62
CA ASP A 170 8.35 -9.76 -9.92
C ASP A 170 6.88 -9.33 -9.93
N ALA A 171 5.99 -10.14 -9.35
CA ALA A 171 4.57 -9.79 -9.18
C ALA A 171 4.39 -8.54 -8.31
N LEU A 172 5.16 -8.43 -7.21
CA LEU A 172 5.13 -7.26 -6.34
C LEU A 172 5.68 -6.01 -7.03
N ALA A 173 6.77 -6.14 -7.79
CA ALA A 173 7.36 -5.02 -8.52
C ALA A 173 6.37 -4.44 -9.54
N GLU A 174 5.65 -5.32 -10.24
CA GLU A 174 4.61 -4.91 -11.18
C GLU A 174 3.39 -4.32 -10.47
N TYR A 175 2.90 -4.95 -9.40
CA TYR A 175 1.82 -4.42 -8.56
C TYR A 175 2.13 -2.98 -8.10
N GLN A 176 3.34 -2.76 -7.58
CA GLN A 176 3.79 -1.44 -7.12
C GLN A 176 3.93 -0.44 -8.27
N ALA A 177 4.17 -0.88 -9.52
CA ALA A 177 4.17 0.02 -10.67
C ALA A 177 2.76 0.56 -10.95
N TRP A 178 1.74 -0.31 -10.86
CA TRP A 178 0.34 0.09 -10.97
C TRP A 178 -0.12 0.99 -9.82
N GLU A 179 0.26 0.68 -8.57
CA GLU A 179 -0.01 1.56 -7.42
C GLU A 179 0.62 2.95 -7.60
N ARG A 180 1.88 3.02 -8.06
CA ARG A 180 2.53 4.30 -8.35
C ARG A 180 1.79 5.09 -9.42
N LEU A 181 1.30 4.43 -10.47
CA LEU A 181 0.53 5.11 -11.52
C LEU A 181 -0.80 5.65 -10.98
N VAL A 182 -1.50 4.89 -10.12
CA VAL A 182 -2.71 5.34 -9.42
C VAL A 182 -2.40 6.55 -8.56
N ASP A 183 -1.35 6.50 -7.75
CA ASP A 183 -0.95 7.61 -6.88
C ASP A 183 -0.56 8.87 -7.67
N ASP A 184 0.19 8.70 -8.77
CA ASP A 184 0.61 9.79 -9.65
C ASP A 184 -0.59 10.46 -10.34
N ARG A 185 -1.57 9.67 -10.78
CA ARG A 185 -2.82 10.18 -11.34
C ARG A 185 -3.71 10.81 -10.26
N ASN A 186 -3.76 10.23 -9.07
CA ASN A 186 -4.56 10.75 -7.95
C ASN A 186 -4.05 12.10 -7.45
N ILE A 187 -2.73 12.22 -7.29
CA ILE A 187 -2.13 13.46 -6.79
C ILE A 187 -2.31 14.59 -7.80
N THR A 188 -2.10 14.31 -9.10
CA THR A 188 -2.28 15.24 -10.21
C THR A 188 -3.76 15.55 -10.46
N GLY A 189 -4.65 14.59 -10.21
CA GLY A 189 -6.09 14.70 -10.45
C GLY A 189 -6.83 15.53 -9.41
N GLY A 190 -6.20 15.84 -8.28
CA GLY A 190 -6.82 16.62 -7.22
C GLY A 190 -7.55 15.79 -6.17
N ASN A 191 -7.17 14.51 -6.02
CA ASN A 191 -7.80 13.56 -5.11
C ASN A 191 -9.31 13.37 -5.35
N GLU A 192 -9.73 13.33 -6.62
CA GLU A 192 -11.15 13.17 -6.99
C GLU A 192 -11.69 11.75 -6.83
N GLN A 193 -10.90 10.82 -6.24
CA GLN A 193 -11.27 9.42 -6.04
C GLN A 193 -11.81 8.73 -7.31
N ALA A 194 -11.35 9.17 -8.49
CA ALA A 194 -11.75 8.59 -9.76
C ALA A 194 -11.10 7.22 -9.97
N GLU A 195 -11.70 6.40 -10.85
CA GLU A 195 -11.05 5.21 -11.41
C GLU A 195 -9.86 5.66 -12.28
N TYR A 196 -8.67 5.74 -11.68
CA TYR A 196 -7.47 6.22 -12.36
C TYR A 196 -6.80 5.18 -13.26
N LEU A 197 -7.21 3.91 -13.19
CA LEU A 197 -6.76 2.87 -14.11
C LEU A 197 -7.88 2.50 -15.07
N SER A 198 -7.50 2.10 -16.27
CA SER A 198 -8.41 1.37 -17.16
C SER A 198 -8.89 0.06 -16.52
N ALA A 199 -10.04 -0.45 -16.96
CA ALA A 199 -10.65 -1.64 -16.37
C ALA A 199 -9.75 -2.87 -16.48
N GLY A 200 -9.07 -3.07 -17.62
CA GLY A 200 -8.12 -4.16 -17.79
C GLY A 200 -6.91 -4.03 -16.86
N ALA A 201 -6.40 -2.81 -16.65
CA ALA A 201 -5.27 -2.57 -15.75
C ALA A 201 -5.65 -2.73 -14.28
N ASP A 202 -6.84 -2.32 -13.85
CA ASP A 202 -7.29 -2.52 -12.47
C ASP A 202 -7.52 -4.00 -12.14
N LEU A 203 -8.09 -4.77 -13.09
CA LEU A 203 -8.19 -6.22 -12.98
C LEU A 203 -6.81 -6.88 -12.89
N ARG A 204 -5.84 -6.42 -13.68
CA ARG A 204 -4.46 -6.91 -13.62
C ARG A 204 -3.80 -6.59 -12.29
N ARG A 205 -3.88 -5.34 -11.83
CA ARG A 205 -3.37 -4.90 -10.52
C ARG A 205 -3.93 -5.75 -9.39
N THR A 206 -5.23 -5.99 -9.38
CA THR A 206 -5.87 -6.82 -8.36
C THR A 206 -5.41 -8.28 -8.42
N HIS A 207 -5.25 -8.84 -9.62
CA HIS A 207 -4.73 -10.20 -9.79
C HIS A 207 -3.27 -10.32 -9.34
N LEU A 208 -2.43 -9.33 -9.62
CA LEU A 208 -1.05 -9.28 -9.13
C LEU A 208 -1.01 -9.28 -7.59
N GLY A 209 -1.94 -8.57 -6.95
CA GLY A 209 -2.13 -8.64 -5.50
C GLY A 209 -2.42 -10.07 -5.03
N ASP A 210 -3.31 -10.79 -5.70
CA ASP A 210 -3.57 -12.20 -5.42
C ASP A 210 -2.36 -13.11 -5.71
N MET A 211 -1.55 -12.80 -6.72
CA MET A 211 -0.31 -13.53 -7.00
C MET A 211 0.71 -13.39 -5.88
N VAL A 212 0.91 -12.17 -5.39
CA VAL A 212 1.77 -11.87 -4.23
C VAL A 212 1.18 -12.40 -2.93
N GLU A 213 -0.15 -12.43 -2.78
CA GLU A 213 -0.83 -12.89 -1.57
C GLU A 213 -0.88 -14.41 -1.45
N LYS A 214 -1.20 -15.13 -2.54
CA LYS A 214 -1.48 -16.58 -2.46
C LYS A 214 -1.21 -17.43 -3.71
N LEU A 215 -1.23 -16.89 -4.93
CA LEU A 215 -1.21 -17.75 -6.14
C LEU A 215 0.19 -18.26 -6.51
N ILE A 216 1.24 -17.46 -6.30
CA ILE A 216 2.62 -17.91 -6.54
C ILE A 216 3.16 -18.57 -5.27
N PRO A 217 3.60 -19.84 -5.28
CA PRO A 217 4.24 -20.46 -4.12
C PRO A 217 5.59 -19.81 -3.79
N ALA A 218 5.88 -19.53 -2.52
CA ALA A 218 7.18 -19.00 -2.10
C ALA A 218 8.32 -20.01 -2.30
N ARG A 219 9.41 -19.62 -2.96
CA ARG A 219 10.53 -20.55 -3.25
C ARG A 219 11.53 -20.65 -2.11
N ASN A 220 11.48 -19.73 -1.16
CA ASN A 220 12.38 -19.64 -0.04
C ASN A 220 11.78 -18.73 1.05
N LEU A 221 12.45 -18.64 2.21
CA LEU A 221 12.01 -17.80 3.32
C LEU A 221 11.99 -16.30 2.97
N SER A 222 12.83 -15.83 2.03
CA SER A 222 12.79 -14.43 1.59
C SER A 222 11.48 -14.10 0.89
N ASP A 223 10.98 -14.99 0.03
CA ASP A 223 9.68 -14.84 -0.63
C ASP A 223 8.53 -14.79 0.42
N VAL A 224 8.60 -15.60 1.48
CA VAL A 224 7.63 -15.57 2.60
C VAL A 224 7.68 -14.23 3.34
N ILE A 225 8.87 -13.70 3.61
CA ILE A 225 9.02 -12.38 4.25
C ILE A 225 8.44 -11.28 3.36
N VAL A 226 8.65 -11.34 2.05
CA VAL A 226 8.06 -10.39 1.09
C VAL A 226 6.53 -10.46 1.13
N ARG A 227 5.94 -11.66 1.08
CA ARG A 227 4.48 -11.85 1.21
C ARG A 227 3.93 -11.25 2.52
N LEU A 228 4.58 -11.53 3.65
CA LEU A 228 4.15 -11.02 4.95
C LEU A 228 4.22 -9.49 5.04
N ARG A 229 5.27 -8.88 4.49
CA ARG A 229 5.38 -7.41 4.43
C ARG A 229 4.25 -6.81 3.59
N PHE A 230 3.99 -7.39 2.43
CA PHE A 230 2.88 -6.99 1.57
C PHE A 230 1.53 -7.06 2.30
N GLN A 231 1.26 -8.14 3.04
CA GLN A 231 0.02 -8.27 3.83
C GLN A 231 -0.08 -7.20 4.92
N VAL A 232 1.00 -6.94 5.67
CA VAL A 232 1.03 -5.89 6.71
C VAL A 232 0.81 -4.50 6.12
N GLU A 233 1.49 -4.18 5.02
CA GLU A 233 1.39 -2.89 4.32
C GLU A 233 0.00 -2.69 3.69
N SER A 234 -0.74 -3.76 3.43
CA SER A 234 -2.09 -3.70 2.87
C SER A 234 -3.19 -3.36 3.88
N GLU A 235 -2.86 -3.22 5.16
CA GLU A 235 -3.79 -2.89 6.24
C GLU A 235 -5.04 -3.79 6.31
N GLY A 236 -4.88 -5.08 5.95
CA GLY A 236 -5.93 -6.09 6.00
C GLY A 236 -6.73 -6.26 4.70
N ILE A 237 -6.35 -5.57 3.61
CA ILE A 237 -6.89 -5.85 2.26
C ILE A 237 -6.44 -7.25 1.79
N TYR A 238 -5.19 -7.62 2.07
CA TYR A 238 -4.62 -8.94 1.82
C TYR A 238 -4.19 -9.56 3.16
N ASP A 239 -4.73 -10.73 3.51
CA ASP A 239 -4.56 -11.38 4.81
C ASP A 239 -4.72 -12.92 4.75
N ASP A 240 -4.29 -13.54 3.65
CA ASP A 240 -4.31 -15.00 3.55
C ASP A 240 -3.19 -15.66 4.36
N ALA A 241 -3.44 -15.83 5.67
CA ALA A 241 -2.53 -16.56 6.56
C ALA A 241 -2.36 -18.05 6.21
N LYS A 242 -3.32 -18.65 5.46
CA LYS A 242 -3.22 -20.06 5.06
C LYS A 242 -2.19 -20.23 3.95
N ALA A 243 -2.09 -19.27 3.02
CA ALA A 243 -1.06 -19.27 1.99
C ALA A 243 0.35 -19.20 2.61
N VAL A 244 0.54 -18.34 3.62
CA VAL A 244 1.81 -18.26 4.37
C VAL A 244 2.13 -19.59 5.05
N LEU A 245 1.16 -20.19 5.74
CA LEU A 245 1.37 -21.48 6.41
C LEU A 245 1.75 -22.58 5.41
N ALA A 246 1.03 -22.68 4.29
CA ALA A 246 1.32 -23.66 3.24
C ALA A 246 2.72 -23.48 2.63
N ASP A 247 3.19 -22.24 2.48
CA ASP A 247 4.56 -21.96 2.04
C ASP A 247 5.60 -22.44 3.07
N LEU A 248 5.39 -22.16 4.35
CA LEU A 248 6.31 -22.58 5.42
C LEU A 248 6.37 -24.11 5.55
N GLU A 249 5.22 -24.79 5.49
CA GLU A 249 5.13 -26.25 5.53
C GLU A 249 5.85 -26.90 4.34
N ARG A 250 5.68 -26.34 3.13
CA ARG A 250 6.39 -26.82 1.94
C ARG A 250 7.90 -26.65 2.07
N LEU A 251 8.36 -25.46 2.48
CA LEU A 251 9.79 -25.17 2.64
C LEU A 251 10.44 -26.03 3.75
N GLU A 252 9.71 -26.32 4.83
CA GLU A 252 10.15 -27.28 5.85
C GLU A 252 10.30 -28.68 5.27
N SER A 253 9.34 -29.14 4.47
CA SER A 253 9.39 -30.47 3.84
C SER A 253 10.55 -30.62 2.86
N GLU A 254 10.83 -29.60 2.04
CA GLU A 254 11.94 -29.57 1.08
C GLU A 254 13.30 -29.52 1.80
N GLY A 255 13.42 -28.68 2.84
CA GLY A 255 14.63 -28.60 3.65
C GLY A 255 14.96 -29.89 4.40
N ASN A 256 13.96 -30.72 4.73
CA ASN A 256 14.16 -32.03 5.33
C ASN A 256 14.51 -33.11 4.28
N ALA A 257 14.02 -32.99 3.05
CA ALA A 257 14.27 -33.94 1.96
C ALA A 257 15.70 -33.88 1.39
N ASP A 258 16.34 -32.71 1.42
CA ASP A 258 17.72 -32.49 0.94
C ASP A 258 18.81 -32.90 1.95
N THR A 259 18.43 -33.48 3.09
CA THR A 259 19.37 -34.19 3.95
C THR A 259 19.53 -35.60 3.38
N PRO A 260 20.68 -35.98 2.79
CA PRO A 260 20.88 -37.35 2.38
C PRO A 260 20.68 -38.22 3.61
N ASP A 261 19.91 -39.28 3.41
CA ASP A 261 19.64 -40.31 4.39
C ASP A 261 20.96 -40.97 4.79
N HIS A 262 21.73 -40.32 5.65
CA HIS A 262 22.70 -40.95 6.54
C HIS A 262 21.92 -41.62 7.69
N ASN A 263 20.87 -42.37 7.37
CA ASN A 263 20.35 -43.45 8.21
C ASN A 263 20.95 -44.78 7.77
N GLU A 264 22.28 -44.84 7.71
CA GLU A 264 22.94 -45.97 8.35
C GLU A 264 23.06 -45.58 9.83
N ALA A 265 22.14 -46.12 10.63
CA ALA A 265 21.79 -45.72 11.99
C ALA A 265 22.97 -45.22 12.85
N ALA A 266 23.04 -43.90 13.06
CA ALA A 266 23.63 -43.35 14.27
C ALA A 266 22.49 -42.89 15.18
N PRO A 267 22.21 -43.57 16.31
CA PRO A 267 21.16 -43.13 17.23
C PRO A 267 21.46 -41.69 17.69
N PRO A 268 20.44 -40.91 18.07
CA PRO A 268 20.66 -39.56 18.58
C PRO A 268 21.70 -39.66 19.69
N PHE A 269 22.84 -38.95 19.54
CA PHE A 269 23.94 -39.01 20.50
C PHE A 269 23.55 -38.26 21.77
N LYS A 270 22.52 -38.77 22.46
CA LYS A 270 22.30 -38.50 23.87
C LYS A 270 23.47 -39.18 24.55
N LEU A 271 24.44 -38.39 24.97
CA LEU A 271 25.55 -38.84 25.81
C LEU A 271 25.01 -39.27 27.18
N ASN A 272 24.28 -40.40 27.23
CA ASN A 272 23.54 -40.84 28.40
C ASN A 272 24.48 -41.40 29.48
N THR A 273 25.67 -41.86 29.08
CA THR A 273 26.66 -42.46 29.98
C THR A 273 27.89 -41.58 30.17
N ALA A 274 28.53 -41.69 31.34
CA ALA A 274 29.77 -40.98 31.63
C ALA A 274 30.92 -41.36 30.66
N SER A 275 30.92 -42.59 30.14
CA SER A 275 31.91 -43.07 29.16
C SER A 275 31.75 -42.41 27.80
N GLN A 276 30.51 -42.23 27.31
CA GLN A 276 30.23 -41.51 26.07
C GLN A 276 30.63 -40.04 26.17
N ARG A 277 30.29 -39.37 27.29
CA ARG A 277 30.71 -37.98 27.55
C ARG A 277 32.23 -37.82 27.55
N ARG A 278 32.96 -38.80 28.10
CA ARG A 278 34.44 -38.81 28.07
C ARG A 278 34.99 -39.00 26.65
N ALA A 279 34.40 -39.88 25.85
CA ALA A 279 34.80 -40.08 24.45
C ALA A 279 34.59 -38.81 23.63
N GLU A 280 33.49 -38.09 23.86
CA GLU A 280 33.20 -36.84 23.18
C GLU A 280 34.19 -35.72 23.54
N VAL A 281 34.56 -35.58 24.82
CA VAL A 281 35.62 -34.64 25.21
C VAL A 281 36.95 -34.97 24.51
N LYS A 282 37.32 -36.26 24.42
CA LYS A 282 38.54 -36.67 23.69
C LYS A 282 38.46 -36.33 22.21
N ARG A 283 37.30 -36.55 21.58
CA ARG A 283 37.05 -36.25 20.16
C ARG A 283 37.21 -34.75 19.88
N ILE A 284 36.60 -33.89 20.70
CA ILE A 284 36.72 -32.43 20.57
C ILE A 284 38.18 -32.01 20.75
N LEU A 285 38.86 -32.48 21.79
CA LEU A 285 40.26 -32.11 22.06
C LEU A 285 41.27 -32.67 21.05
N ALA A 286 40.89 -33.62 20.20
CA ALA A 286 41.75 -34.16 19.15
C ALA A 286 41.88 -33.20 17.95
N THR A 287 40.91 -32.29 17.72
CA THR A 287 40.97 -31.35 16.60
C THR A 287 41.83 -30.11 16.92
N PRO A 288 42.42 -29.43 15.92
CA PRO A 288 43.14 -28.17 16.13
C PRO A 288 42.28 -27.09 16.80
N GLU A 289 41.02 -26.97 16.39
CA GLU A 289 40.06 -26.01 16.90
C GLU A 289 39.71 -26.31 18.37
N GLY A 290 39.48 -27.58 18.70
CA GLY A 290 39.15 -27.99 20.07
C GLY A 290 40.32 -27.83 21.05
N ARG A 291 41.56 -27.85 20.58
CA ARG A 291 42.74 -27.51 21.40
C ARG A 291 42.82 -26.03 21.75
N ALA A 292 42.32 -25.17 20.88
CA ALA A 292 42.24 -23.71 21.08
C ALA A 292 41.04 -23.27 21.93
N MET A 293 40.01 -24.12 22.08
CA MET A 293 38.84 -23.82 22.92
C MET A 293 39.17 -23.77 24.42
N THR A 294 38.42 -22.93 25.14
CA THR A 294 38.45 -22.88 26.60
C THR A 294 37.80 -24.13 27.21
N LEU A 295 38.17 -24.45 28.45
CA LEU A 295 37.60 -25.61 29.15
C LEU A 295 36.07 -25.54 29.30
N ARG A 296 35.51 -24.33 29.39
CA ARG A 296 34.06 -24.10 29.53
C ARG A 296 33.31 -24.35 28.22
N GLU A 297 33.88 -23.99 27.08
CA GLU A 297 33.27 -24.24 25.77
C GLU A 297 33.21 -25.73 25.44
N VAL A 298 34.30 -26.46 25.69
CA VAL A 298 34.35 -27.92 25.53
C VAL A 298 33.38 -28.61 26.50
N ALA A 299 33.31 -28.13 27.75
CA ALA A 299 32.40 -28.64 28.77
C ALA A 299 30.92 -28.45 28.39
N SER A 300 30.57 -27.28 27.85
CA SER A 300 29.23 -26.96 27.36
C SER A 300 28.82 -27.90 26.22
N ARG A 301 29.70 -28.08 25.22
CA ARG A 301 29.46 -28.98 24.08
C ARG A 301 29.32 -30.44 24.47
N ALA A 302 30.17 -30.93 25.38
CA ALA A 302 30.15 -32.33 25.82
C ALA A 302 29.21 -32.60 27.02
N ARG A 303 28.50 -31.57 27.52
CA ARG A 303 27.63 -31.62 28.72
C ARG A 303 28.31 -32.24 29.95
N VAL A 304 29.54 -31.79 30.25
CA VAL A 304 30.32 -32.20 31.44
C VAL A 304 30.79 -30.98 32.23
N SER A 305 31.36 -31.18 33.43
CA SER A 305 32.00 -30.09 34.16
C SER A 305 33.36 -29.70 33.56
N PRO A 306 33.78 -28.43 33.63
CA PRO A 306 35.11 -27.99 33.19
C PRO A 306 36.26 -28.75 33.86
N ALA A 307 36.09 -29.18 35.12
CA ALA A 307 37.06 -30.02 35.84
C ALA A 307 37.23 -31.40 35.18
N THR A 308 36.16 -31.98 34.64
CA THR A 308 36.22 -33.24 33.88
C THR A 308 37.01 -33.08 32.60
N VAL A 309 36.81 -31.97 31.87
CA VAL A 309 37.58 -31.65 30.66
C VAL A 309 39.06 -31.46 30.99
N MET A 310 39.39 -30.74 32.06
CA MET A 310 40.77 -30.53 32.50
C MET A 310 41.50 -31.84 32.81
N ASN A 311 40.85 -32.75 33.53
CA ASN A 311 41.43 -34.06 33.87
C ASN A 311 41.65 -34.94 32.64
N ILE A 312 40.75 -34.90 31.66
CA ILE A 312 40.90 -35.64 30.39
C ILE A 312 42.02 -35.02 29.54
N ARG A 313 42.08 -33.69 29.45
CA ARG A 313 43.13 -32.96 28.71
C ARG A 313 44.52 -33.25 29.27
N ARG A 314 44.68 -33.29 30.61
CA ARG A 314 45.95 -33.66 31.26
C ARG A 314 46.36 -35.10 30.95
N ARG A 315 45.42 -36.05 30.98
CA ARG A 315 45.68 -37.46 30.66
C ARG A 315 45.96 -37.75 29.18
N MET A 316 45.62 -36.83 28.28
CA MET A 316 45.95 -36.94 26.86
C MET A 316 47.31 -36.31 26.52
N ALA A 317 47.83 -35.45 27.40
CA ALA A 317 49.12 -34.78 27.24
C ALA A 317 50.27 -35.49 28.00
N SER A 318 49.93 -36.48 28.83
CA SER A 318 50.83 -37.44 29.47
C SER A 318 50.95 -38.70 28.64
#